data_AF-A0A075HQC0-F1
#
_entry.id   AF-A0A075HQC0-F1
#
_cell.length_a   1.000
_cell.length_b   1.000
_cell.length_c   1.000
_cell.angle_alpha   90.00
_cell.angle_beta   90.00
_cell.angle_gamma   90.00
#
_symmetry.space_group_name_H-M   'P 1'
#
loop_
_entity.id
_entity.type
_entity.pdbx_description
1 polymer ?
#
loop_
_entity_poly.entity_id
_entity_poly.type
_entity_poly.pdbx_seq_one_letter_code
_entity_poly.pdbx_strand_id
1 'polypeptide(L)' 'MIRTSEDNVELIKKLGELKKAGIINNKEFQAKKKQLLDKI' A
#
# COMPACT_ATOMS: atom_id res chain seq x y z
N MET A 1 -16.91 -0.40 -9.90
CA MET A 1 -16.37 0.18 -8.64
C MET A 1 -15.16 1.01 -9.00
N ILE A 2 -15.31 2.34 -9.01
CA ILE A 2 -14.19 3.26 -9.25
C ILE A 2 -13.33 3.21 -7.99
N ARG A 3 -12.10 2.70 -8.08
CA ARG A 3 -11.14 2.80 -6.97
C ARG A 3 -10.79 4.27 -6.82
N THR A 4 -11.39 4.91 -5.84
CA THR A 4 -11.10 6.30 -5.49
C THR A 4 -9.74 6.37 -4.81
N SER A 5 -9.05 7.51 -4.93
CA SER A 5 -7.72 7.71 -4.33
C SER A 5 -7.67 7.41 -2.83
N GLU A 6 -8.82 7.50 -2.14
CA GLU A 6 -9.01 7.13 -0.74
C GLU A 6 -8.79 5.63 -0.46
N ASP A 7 -9.26 4.73 -1.34
CA ASP A 7 -8.99 3.29 -1.25
C ASP A 7 -7.49 2.98 -1.35
N ASN A 8 -6.78 3.71 -2.21
CA ASN A 8 -5.33 3.56 -2.36
C ASN A 8 -4.60 4.00 -1.09
N VAL A 9 -5.07 5.06 -0.42
CA VAL A 9 -4.51 5.53 0.86
C VAL A 9 -4.75 4.50 1.98
N GLU A 10 -5.95 3.91 2.05
CA GLU A 10 -6.24 2.82 3.00
C GLU A 10 -5.36 1.57 2.76
N LEU A 11 -5.15 1.19 1.50
CA LEU A 11 -4.26 0.10 1.13
C LEU A 11 -2.80 0.38 1.56
N ILE A 12 -2.31 1.61 1.40
CA ILE A 12 -0.98 2.00 1.87
C ILE A 12 -0.89 1.90 3.40
N LYS A 13 -1.94 2.29 4.13
CA LYS A 13 -2.01 2.12 5.59
C LYS A 13 -1.91 0.65 6.00
N LYS A 14 -2.74 -0.22 5.42
CA LYS A 14 -2.71 -1.67 5.68
C LYS A 14 -1.35 -2.29 5.35
N LEU A 15 -0.74 -1.89 4.25
CA LEU A 15 0.63 -2.30 3.89
C LEU A 15 1.65 -1.89 4.95
N GLY A 16 1.50 -0.70 5.54
CA GLY A 16 2.37 -0.24 6.63
C GLY A 16 2.23 -1.10 7.89
N GLU A 17 1.02 -1.55 8.20
CA GLU A 17 0.76 -2.46 9.31
C GLU A 17 1.32 -3.85 9.05
N LEU A 18 1.17 -4.39 7.84
CA LEU A 18 1.77 -5.67 7.44
C LEU A 18 3.30 -5.63 7.52
N LYS A 19 3.91 -4.51 7.14
CA LYS A 19 5.37 -4.32 7.28
C LYS A 19 5.77 -4.29 8.75
N LYS A 20 5.03 -3.57 9.60
CA LYS A 20 5.29 -3.51 11.05
C LYS A 20 5.10 -4.87 11.71
N ALA A 21 4.12 -5.66 11.26
CA ALA A 21 3.88 -7.01 11.71
C ALA A 21 4.93 -8.02 11.20
N GLY A 22 5.87 -7.60 10.34
CA GLY A 22 6.89 -8.49 9.77
C GLY A 22 6.36 -9.45 8.71
N ILE A 23 5.11 -9.28 8.25
CA ILE A 23 4.47 -10.13 7.24
C ILE A 23 5.03 -9.85 5.85
N ILE A 24 5.33 -8.58 5.55
CA ILE A 24 5.96 -8.16 4.30
C ILE A 24 7.30 -7.48 4.57
N ASN A 25 8.24 -7.69 3.66
CA ASN A 25 9.53 -7.01 3.71
C ASN A 25 9.44 -5.59 3.12
N ASN A 26 10.49 -4.80 3.37
CA ASN A 26 10.53 -3.40 2.89
C ASN A 26 10.49 -3.29 1.35
N LYS A 27 10.99 -4.29 0.62
CA LYS A 27 10.94 -4.32 -0.86
C LYS A 27 9.50 -4.45 -1.36
N GLU A 28 8.74 -5.39 -0.82
CA GLU A 28 7.33 -5.58 -1.15
C GLU A 28 6.47 -4.39 -0.75
N PHE A 29 6.73 -3.83 0.43
CA PHE A 29 6.07 -2.61 0.88
C PHE A 29 6.29 -1.45 -0.09
N GLN A 30 7.54 -1.21 -0.51
CA GLN A 30 7.87 -0.12 -1.43
C GLN A 30 7.28 -0.35 -2.83
N ALA A 31 7.34 -1.58 -3.36
CA ALA A 31 6.78 -1.91 -4.66
C ALA A 31 5.26 -1.67 -4.72
N LYS A 32 4.52 -2.15 -3.71
CA LYS A 32 3.07 -1.95 -3.63
C LYS A 32 2.70 -0.50 -3.34
N LYS A 33 3.42 0.19 -2.44
CA LYS A 33 3.21 1.62 -2.18
C LYS A 33 3.39 2.46 -3.44
N LYS A 34 4.45 2.20 -4.21
CA LYS A 34 4.71 2.89 -5.48
C LYS A 34 3.57 2.65 -6.48
N GLN A 35 3.14 1.40 -6.66
CA GLN A 35 2.03 1.05 -7.55
C GLN A 35 0.71 1.76 -7.20
N LEU A 36 0.45 1.98 -5.90
CA LEU A 36 -0.76 2.64 -5.44
C LEU A 36 -0.67 4.16 -5.61
N LEU A 37 0.51 4.75 -5.42
CA LEU A 37 0.75 6.17 -5.66
C LEU A 37 0.76 6.53 -7.15
N ASP A 38 1.26 5.63 -8.01
CA ASP A 38 1.25 5.81 -9.48
C ASP A 38 -0.16 5.86 -10.07
N LYS A 39 -1.16 5.40 -9.32
CA LYS A 39 -2.57 5.32 -9.74
C LYS A 39 -3.45 6.46 -9.23
N ILE A 40 -2.86 7.41 -8.49
CA ILE A 40 -3.55 8.60 -7.96
C ILE A 40 -3.22 9.80 -8.82
#